data_AF-A0A383BTQ9-F1
#
_entry.id   AF-A0A383BTQ9-F1
#
_cell.length_a   1.000
_cell.length_b   1.000
_cell.length_c   1.000
_cell.angle_alpha   90.00
_cell.angle_beta   90.00
_cell.angle_gamma   90.00
#
_symmetry.space_group_name_H-M   'P 1'
#
loop_
_entity.id
_entity.type
_entity.pdbx_description
1 polymer ?
#
loop_
_entity_poly.entity_id
_entity_poly.type
_entity_poly.pdbx_seq_one_letter_code
_entity_poly.pdbx_strand_id
1 'polypeptide(L)'
;MDLQTEPLKRAFLGWQCRLRQIAVREEDGRPTPGMRPQVSFQDGGRFSNSITVLIVHLDASADASQFRHLVLKSHDPAERFTNGLRFLSATHYHQPQEFSDEMTALFQERGLRARALLARRACVLRFEQFSASYTLPCTGRQ
;
A
#
# COMPACT_ATOMS: atom_id res chain seq x y z
N MET A 1 4.33 -20.80 12.01
CA MET A 1 3.85 -19.43 12.27
C MET A 1 4.86 -18.81 13.23
N ASP A 2 5.72 -17.95 12.72
CA ASP A 2 6.92 -17.51 13.44
C ASP A 2 6.56 -16.36 14.40
N LEU A 3 6.49 -16.66 15.70
CA LEU A 3 5.94 -15.77 16.74
C LEU A 3 6.66 -14.42 16.86
N GLN A 4 7.89 -14.31 16.33
CA GLN A 4 8.68 -13.08 16.32
C GLN A 4 8.25 -12.10 15.21
N THR A 5 7.56 -12.58 14.16
CA THR A 5 7.13 -11.75 13.01
C THR A 5 5.83 -10.98 13.26
N GLU A 6 4.97 -11.47 14.16
CA GLU A 6 3.65 -10.88 14.41
C GLU A 6 3.72 -9.47 15.05
N PRO A 7 4.60 -9.18 16.03
CA PRO A 7 4.75 -7.82 16.56
C PRO A 7 5.26 -6.83 15.51
N LEU A 8 6.21 -7.25 14.67
CA LEU A 8 6.75 -6.43 13.58
C LEU A 8 5.66 -6.11 12.55
N LYS A 9 4.88 -7.13 12.14
CA LYS A 9 3.75 -6.99 11.23
C LYS A 9 2.73 -5.98 11.76
N ARG A 10 2.30 -6.14 13.01
CA ARG A 10 1.34 -5.23 13.65
C ARG A 10 1.86 -3.79 13.73
N ALA A 11 3.13 -3.62 14.11
CA ALA A 11 3.75 -2.29 14.16
C ALA A 11 3.83 -1.65 12.76
N PHE A 12 4.22 -2.42 11.74
CA PHE A 12 4.27 -1.96 10.36
C PHE A 12 2.89 -1.55 9.83
N LEU A 13 1.85 -2.39 10.01
CA LEU A 13 0.49 -2.08 9.57
C LEU A 13 -0.08 -0.86 10.30
N GLY A 14 0.17 -0.73 11.61
CA GLY A 14 -0.21 0.47 12.37
C GLY A 14 0.45 1.74 11.82
N TRP A 15 1.74 1.66 11.52
CA TRP A 15 2.48 2.76 10.89
C TRP A 15 1.96 3.08 9.49
N GLN A 16 1.73 2.09 8.63
CA GLN A 16 1.18 2.24 7.28
C GLN A 16 -0.23 2.84 7.29
N CYS A 17 -1.07 2.44 8.23
CA CYS A 17 -2.40 3.02 8.43
C CYS A 17 -2.30 4.50 8.82
N ARG A 18 -1.44 4.84 9.77
CA ARG A 18 -1.23 6.24 10.19
C ARG A 18 -0.75 7.12 9.03
N LEU A 19 0.21 6.64 8.23
CA LEU A 19 0.67 7.38 7.04
C LEU A 19 -0.46 7.60 6.03
N ARG A 20 -1.32 6.60 5.81
CA ARG A 20 -2.46 6.71 4.88
C ARG A 20 -3.56 7.63 5.39
N GLN A 21 -3.80 7.67 6.70
CA GLN A 21 -4.68 8.67 7.30
C GLN A 21 -4.17 10.09 7.05
N ILE A 22 -2.87 10.34 7.30
CA ILE A 22 -2.25 11.64 7.02
C ILE A 22 -2.39 11.98 5.54
N ALA A 23 -1.98 11.08 4.66
CA ALA A 23 -2.02 11.33 3.22
C ALA A 23 -3.42 11.69 2.71
N VAL A 24 -4.45 10.96 3.16
CA VAL A 24 -5.82 11.18 2.72
C VAL A 24 -6.43 12.46 3.32
N ARG A 25 -5.96 12.90 4.49
CA ARG A 25 -6.49 14.10 5.17
C ARG A 25 -5.75 15.39 4.80
N GLU A 26 -4.45 15.30 4.54
CA GLU A 26 -3.55 16.46 4.44
C GLU A 26 -2.87 16.56 3.07
N GLU A 27 -2.77 15.47 2.30
CA GLU A 27 -1.97 15.40 1.05
C GLU A 27 -2.82 15.01 -0.17
N ASP A 28 -4.13 15.24 -0.14
CA ASP A 28 -5.08 14.86 -1.20
C ASP A 28 -4.99 13.38 -1.61
N GLY A 29 -4.66 12.50 -0.67
CA GLY A 29 -4.49 11.06 -0.92
C GLY A 29 -3.22 10.70 -1.70
N ARG A 30 -2.27 11.62 -1.87
CA ARG A 30 -1.02 11.36 -2.58
C ARG A 30 -0.11 10.39 -1.78
N PRO A 31 0.48 9.37 -2.43
CA PRO A 31 1.38 8.45 -1.74
C PRO A 31 2.61 9.17 -1.15
N THR A 32 2.78 9.08 0.16
CA THR A 32 3.92 9.65 0.88
C THR A 32 5.17 8.74 0.76
N PRO A 33 6.38 9.19 1.13
CA PRO A 33 7.59 8.38 1.03
C PRO A 33 7.51 7.00 1.69
N GLY A 34 6.83 6.89 2.83
CA GLY A 34 6.64 5.63 3.54
C GLY A 34 5.63 4.68 2.89
N MET A 35 4.94 5.10 1.83
CA MET A 35 4.14 4.22 0.96
C MET A 35 4.90 3.82 -0.31
N ARG A 36 6.13 4.33 -0.47
CA ARG A 36 6.93 4.21 -1.68
C ARG A 36 8.28 3.56 -1.37
N PRO A 37 8.31 2.26 -1.03
CA PRO A 37 9.53 1.59 -0.65
C PRO A 37 10.57 1.58 -1.77
N GLN A 38 11.84 1.63 -1.36
CA GLN A 38 12.93 1.23 -2.23
C GLN A 38 12.92 -0.30 -2.35
N VAL A 39 13.18 -0.80 -3.56
CA VAL A 39 13.19 -2.23 -3.83
C VAL A 39 14.61 -2.67 -4.17
N SER A 40 15.08 -3.69 -3.47
CA SER A 40 16.28 -4.43 -3.84
C SER A 40 15.95 -5.90 -4.02
N PHE A 41 16.66 -6.55 -4.93
CA PHE A 41 16.67 -7.99 -5.06
C PHE A 41 17.60 -8.59 -4.01
N GLN A 42 17.34 -9.83 -3.61
CA GLN A 42 18.21 -10.52 -2.65
C GLN A 42 19.63 -10.78 -3.22
N ASP A 43 19.77 -10.81 -4.55
CA ASP A 43 21.04 -10.97 -5.26
C ASP A 43 21.86 -9.65 -5.36
N GLY A 44 21.40 -8.57 -4.72
CA GLY A 44 22.10 -7.27 -4.68
C GLY A 44 21.72 -6.30 -5.79
N GLY A 45 20.90 -6.69 -6.76
CA GLY A 45 20.38 -5.76 -7.76
C GLY A 45 19.39 -4.76 -7.13
N ARG A 46 19.47 -3.47 -7.49
CA ARG A 46 18.53 -2.44 -6.98
C ARG A 46 17.60 -1.96 -8.09
N PHE A 47 16.36 -1.65 -7.72
CA PHE A 47 15.53 -0.80 -8.55
C PHE A 47 16.03 0.65 -8.46
N SER A 48 16.07 1.34 -9.60
CA SER A 48 16.51 2.73 -9.64
C SER A 48 15.56 3.69 -8.90
N ASN A 49 14.27 3.35 -8.80
CA ASN A 49 13.23 4.20 -8.21
C ASN A 49 12.35 3.40 -7.26
N SER A 50 11.77 4.09 -6.26
CA SER A 50 10.72 3.56 -5.41
C SER A 50 9.45 3.19 -6.18
N ILE A 51 8.74 2.17 -5.70
CA ILE A 51 7.43 1.75 -6.20
C ILE A 51 6.34 2.18 -5.24
N THR A 52 5.15 2.52 -5.71
CA THR A 52 4.01 2.75 -4.80
C THR A 52 3.40 1.41 -4.42
N VAL A 53 3.13 1.19 -3.14
CA VAL A 53 2.42 0.00 -2.66
C VAL A 53 1.11 0.34 -1.97
N LEU A 54 0.13 -0.56 -2.10
CA LEU A 54 -1.13 -0.53 -1.37
C LEU A 54 -1.12 -1.66 -0.34
N ILE A 55 -1.61 -1.39 0.88
CA ILE A 55 -1.93 -2.43 1.85
C ILE A 55 -3.30 -3.02 1.51
N VAL A 56 -3.48 -4.32 1.69
CA VAL A 56 -4.70 -5.02 1.25
C VAL A 56 -5.60 -5.29 2.44
N HIS A 57 -6.85 -4.83 2.37
CA HIS A 57 -7.89 -5.12 3.36
C HIS A 57 -8.27 -6.60 3.31
N LEU A 58 -8.48 -7.24 4.46
CA LEU A 58 -8.86 -8.67 4.56
C LEU A 58 -10.23 -8.92 3.92
N ASP A 59 -11.18 -8.01 4.12
CA ASP A 59 -12.47 -8.00 3.42
C ASP A 59 -12.63 -6.68 2.65
N ALA A 60 -12.27 -6.69 1.37
CA ALA A 60 -12.39 -5.53 0.50
C ALA A 60 -13.78 -5.40 -0.16
N SER A 61 -14.73 -6.31 0.13
CA SER A 61 -16.01 -6.36 -0.57
C SER A 61 -16.90 -5.15 -0.24
N ALA A 62 -16.93 -4.76 1.02
CA ALA A 62 -17.67 -3.58 1.50
C ALA A 62 -17.10 -2.30 0.89
N ASP A 63 -15.78 -2.12 0.92
CA ASP A 63 -15.10 -0.97 0.32
C ASP A 63 -15.38 -0.90 -1.19
N ALA A 64 -15.24 -2.02 -1.90
CA ALA A 64 -15.47 -2.08 -3.34
C ALA A 64 -16.93 -1.75 -3.70
N SER A 65 -17.89 -2.22 -2.89
CA SER A 65 -19.31 -1.88 -3.05
C SER A 65 -19.55 -0.38 -2.86
N GLN A 66 -18.92 0.21 -1.84
CA GLN A 66 -19.03 1.65 -1.59
C GLN A 66 -18.41 2.48 -2.73
N PHE A 67 -17.22 2.12 -3.21
CA PHE A 67 -16.63 2.79 -4.37
C PHE A 67 -17.49 2.65 -5.62
N ARG A 68 -18.09 1.48 -5.86
CA ARG A 68 -19.03 1.27 -6.96
C ARG A 68 -20.24 2.20 -6.85
N HIS A 69 -20.81 2.32 -5.65
CA HIS A 69 -21.92 3.25 -5.41
C HIS A 69 -21.51 4.71 -5.70
N LEU A 70 -20.34 5.16 -5.24
CA LEU A 70 -19.82 6.51 -5.51
C LEU A 70 -19.66 6.78 -7.01
N VAL A 71 -19.13 5.81 -7.76
CA VAL A 71 -18.93 5.91 -9.22
C VAL A 71 -20.27 5.94 -9.96
N LEU A 72 -21.27 5.16 -9.52
CA LEU A 72 -22.59 5.14 -10.15
C LEU A 72 -23.42 6.39 -9.82
N LYS A 73 -23.21 7.00 -8.65
CA LYS A 73 -23.97 8.16 -8.17
C LYS A 73 -23.64 9.45 -8.93
N SER A 74 -22.36 9.67 -9.24
CA SER A 74 -21.92 10.88 -9.96
C SER A 74 -21.00 10.49 -11.10
N HIS A 75 -21.11 11.16 -12.25
CA HIS A 75 -20.20 11.00 -13.38
C HIS A 75 -19.06 12.02 -13.39
N ASP A 76 -19.13 13.05 -12.55
CA ASP A 76 -18.09 14.08 -12.44
C ASP A 76 -16.83 13.47 -11.77
N PRO A 77 -15.67 13.47 -12.45
CA PRO A 77 -14.41 12.99 -11.88
C PRO A 77 -14.00 13.71 -10.59
N ALA A 78 -14.24 15.02 -10.49
CA ALA A 78 -13.87 15.79 -9.31
C ALA A 78 -14.73 15.37 -8.10
N GLU A 79 -16.05 15.25 -8.29
CA GLU A 79 -16.95 14.82 -7.23
C GLU A 79 -16.66 13.38 -6.77
N ARG A 80 -16.41 12.47 -7.73
CA ARG A 80 -15.99 11.08 -7.43
C ARG A 80 -14.73 11.05 -6.57
N PHE A 81 -13.73 11.83 -6.95
CA PHE A 81 -12.47 11.91 -6.23
C PHE A 81 -12.68 12.44 -4.80
N THR A 82 -13.37 13.57 -4.64
CA THR A 82 -13.66 14.15 -3.32
C THR A 82 -14.45 13.20 -2.43
N ASN A 83 -15.46 12.52 -2.96
CA ASN A 83 -16.26 11.57 -2.20
C ASN A 83 -15.46 10.31 -1.82
N GLY A 84 -14.62 9.81 -2.74
CA GLY A 84 -13.72 8.69 -2.46
C GLY A 84 -12.70 9.04 -1.38
N LEU A 85 -12.11 10.24 -1.44
CA LEU A 85 -11.19 10.74 -0.43
C LEU A 85 -11.88 10.88 0.93
N ARG A 86 -13.11 11.40 0.97
CA ARG A 86 -13.92 11.47 2.18
C ARG A 86 -14.24 10.10 2.79
N PHE A 87 -14.54 9.12 1.95
CA PHE A 87 -14.77 7.76 2.41
C PHE A 87 -13.50 7.16 3.07
N LEU A 88 -12.36 7.29 2.40
CA LEU A 88 -11.08 6.81 2.92
C LEU A 88 -10.60 7.57 4.16
N SER A 89 -10.96 8.86 4.30
CA SER A 89 -10.52 9.71 5.42
C SER A 89 -11.25 9.41 6.72
N ALA A 90 -12.42 8.76 6.64
CA ALA A 90 -13.31 8.47 7.75
C ALA A 90 -12.69 7.43 8.70
N THR A 91 -12.94 6.15 8.46
CA THR A 91 -12.54 5.05 9.37
C THR A 91 -11.72 3.96 8.69
N HIS A 92 -11.56 4.00 7.37
CA HIS A 92 -10.96 2.92 6.58
C HIS A 92 -9.54 2.52 7.06
N TYR A 93 -8.76 3.48 7.57
CA TYR A 93 -7.41 3.20 8.10
C TYR A 93 -7.32 3.17 9.62
N HIS A 94 -8.44 3.10 10.36
CA HIS A 94 -8.41 3.15 11.84
C HIS A 94 -8.04 1.81 12.47
N GLN A 95 -8.25 0.70 11.76
CA GLN A 95 -8.11 -0.66 12.29
C GLN A 95 -7.02 -1.44 11.54
N PRO A 96 -5.74 -1.35 11.98
CA PRO A 96 -4.64 -2.07 11.32
C PRO A 96 -4.84 -3.59 11.23
N GLN A 97 -5.60 -4.18 12.16
CA GLN A 97 -5.93 -5.59 12.19
C GLN A 97 -6.85 -6.05 11.05
N GLU A 98 -7.53 -5.12 10.37
CA GLU A 98 -8.38 -5.43 9.20
C GLU A 98 -7.56 -5.54 7.91
N PHE A 99 -6.25 -5.31 7.96
CA PHE A 99 -5.34 -5.45 6.83
C PHE A 99 -4.54 -6.75 6.88
N SER A 100 -4.32 -7.33 5.70
CA SER A 100 -3.51 -8.52 5.50
C SER A 100 -2.01 -8.25 5.61
N ASP A 101 -1.20 -9.30 5.59
CA ASP A 101 0.26 -9.22 5.38
C ASP A 101 0.66 -9.03 3.92
N GLU A 102 -0.31 -8.89 3.02
CA GLU A 102 -0.05 -8.69 1.61
C GLU A 102 -0.10 -7.22 1.21
N MET A 103 0.68 -6.91 0.18
CA MET A 103 0.71 -5.59 -0.44
C MET A 103 0.68 -5.71 -1.95
N THR A 104 -0.02 -4.77 -2.58
CA THR A 104 -0.08 -4.67 -4.05
C THR A 104 0.86 -3.56 -4.50
N ALA A 105 1.86 -3.92 -5.29
CA ALA A 105 2.76 -2.97 -5.93
C ALA A 105 2.15 -2.43 -7.23
N LEU A 106 2.11 -1.11 -7.38
CA LEU A 106 1.58 -0.44 -8.57
C LEU A 106 2.69 -0.26 -9.61
N PHE A 107 2.45 -0.81 -10.80
CA PHE A 107 3.32 -0.65 -11.96
C PHE A 107 2.50 -0.16 -13.16
N GLN A 108 3.18 0.48 -14.11
CA GLN A 108 2.58 0.70 -15.42
C GLN A 108 2.29 -0.64 -16.11
N GLU A 109 1.22 -0.67 -16.90
CA GLU A 109 0.84 -1.86 -17.66
C GLU A 109 2.03 -2.37 -18.48
N ARG A 110 2.30 -3.68 -18.42
CA ARG A 110 3.40 -4.36 -19.14
C ARG A 110 4.81 -3.84 -18.80
N GLY A 111 4.98 -3.15 -17.67
CA GLY A 111 6.28 -2.64 -17.24
C GLY A 111 7.32 -3.76 -17.05
N LEU A 112 8.51 -3.59 -17.65
CA LEU A 112 9.65 -4.50 -17.49
C LEU A 112 10.02 -4.73 -16.01
N ARG A 113 9.76 -3.73 -15.18
CA ARG A 113 9.98 -3.74 -13.72
C ARG A 113 9.14 -4.79 -13.00
N ALA A 114 7.83 -4.86 -13.29
CA ALA A 114 6.94 -5.86 -12.71
C ALA A 114 7.39 -7.27 -13.12
N ARG A 115 7.74 -7.45 -14.41
CA ARG A 115 8.25 -8.72 -14.93
C ARG A 115 9.55 -9.15 -14.25
N ALA A 116 10.49 -8.22 -14.04
CA ALA A 116 11.76 -8.50 -13.36
C ALA A 116 11.55 -8.92 -11.89
N LEU A 117 10.60 -8.28 -11.20
CA LEU A 117 10.24 -8.61 -9.82
C LEU A 117 9.58 -9.99 -9.72
N LEU A 118 8.65 -10.29 -10.63
CA LEU A 118 7.98 -11.60 -10.70
C LEU A 118 8.94 -12.73 -11.11
N ALA A 119 9.92 -12.45 -11.98
CA ALA A 119 10.91 -13.45 -12.41
C ALA A 119 11.84 -13.88 -11.27
N ARG A 120 12.26 -12.94 -10.41
CA ARG A 120 13.13 -13.22 -9.26
C ARG A 120 12.37 -13.75 -8.04
N ARG A 121 11.08 -13.42 -7.93
CA ARG A 121 10.16 -13.73 -6.83
C ARG A 121 10.57 -13.17 -5.47
N ALA A 122 11.84 -13.12 -5.09
CA ALA A 122 12.29 -12.57 -3.83
C ALA A 122 12.80 -11.13 -3.99
N CYS A 123 12.32 -10.24 -3.12
CA CYS A 123 12.83 -8.87 -3.00
C CYS A 123 12.85 -8.42 -1.55
N VAL A 124 13.50 -7.30 -1.30
CA VAL A 124 13.50 -6.60 -0.02
C VAL A 124 12.95 -5.22 -0.25
N LEU A 125 11.92 -4.87 0.52
CA LEU A 125 11.28 -3.55 0.52
C LEU A 125 11.78 -2.75 1.72
N ARG A 126 12.41 -1.60 1.45
CA ARG A 126 12.80 -0.65 2.49
C ARG A 126 11.87 0.55 2.49
N PHE A 127 11.17 0.74 3.59
CA PHE A 127 10.27 1.85 3.85
C PHE A 127 10.92 2.83 4.82
N GLU A 128 10.73 4.13 4.61
CA GLU A 128 11.29 5.17 5.46
C GLU A 128 10.42 6.42 5.39
N GLN A 129 9.93 6.89 6.54
CA GLN A 129 9.27 8.19 6.67
C GLN A 129 9.21 8.62 8.13
N PHE A 130 9.38 9.93 8.37
CA PHE A 130 9.54 10.50 9.70
C PHE A 130 10.71 9.83 10.43
N SER A 131 10.52 9.36 11.67
CA SER A 131 11.54 8.68 12.47
C SER A 131 11.50 7.14 12.39
N ALA A 132 10.67 6.57 11.51
CA ALA A 132 10.48 5.13 11.40
C ALA A 132 10.99 4.58 10.06
N SER A 133 11.60 3.40 10.12
CA SER A 133 12.02 2.64 8.93
C SER A 133 11.72 1.16 9.12
N TYR A 134 11.36 0.49 8.02
CA TYR A 134 11.05 -0.94 7.99
C TYR A 134 11.74 -1.57 6.80
N THR A 135 12.41 -2.70 7.01
CA THR A 135 13.03 -3.51 5.96
C THR A 135 12.37 -4.88 5.95
N LEU A 136 11.61 -5.17 4.90
CA LEU A 136 10.78 -6.37 4.82
C LEU A 136 11.26 -7.26 3.66
N PRO A 137 11.67 -8.51 3.92
CA PRO A 137 11.81 -9.50 2.86
C PRO A 137 10.42 -9.88 2.35
N CYS A 138 10.21 -9.85 1.04
CA CYS A 138 8.92 -10.09 0.41
C CYS A 138 9.06 -11.07 -0.76
N THR A 139 7.97 -11.80 -1.02
CA THR A 139 7.86 -12.67 -2.20
C THR A 139 6.78 -12.11 -3.13
N GLY A 140 7.13 -11.86 -4.39
CA GLY A 140 6.21 -11.44 -5.43
C GLY A 140 5.35 -12.59 -5.93
N ARG A 141 4.04 -12.36 -6.00
CA ARG A 141 3.04 -13.22 -6.64
C ARG A 141 2.24 -12.40 -7.65
N GLN A 142 1.66 -13.06 -8.65
CA GLN A 142 0.75 -12.46 -9.63
C GLN A 142 -0.69 -12.87 -9.33
#